data_AF-A0A8J6P1B2-F1
#
_entry.id   AF-A0A8J6P1B2-F1
#
_cell.length_a   1.000
_cell.length_b   1.000
_cell.length_c   1.000
_cell.angle_alpha   90.00
_cell.angle_beta   90.00
_cell.angle_gamma   90.00
#
_symmetry.space_group_name_H-M   'P 1'
#
loop_
_entity.id
_entity.type
_entity.pdbx_description
1 polymer ?
#
loop_
_entity_poly.entity_id
_entity_poly.type
_entity_poly.pdbx_seq_one_letter_code
_entity_poly.pdbx_strand_id
1 'polypeptide(L)' 'MSTIGPKIKSQFESLSEELKQEILSRDVTLNSLTDLIKVLEKIVDEGENQ' A
#
# COMPACT_ATOMS: atom_id res chain seq x y z
N MET A 1 -9.24 -4.54 -7.94
CA MET A 1 -10.01 -3.94 -6.84
C MET A 1 -9.28 -4.15 -5.51
N SER A 2 -8.37 -3.23 -5.16
CA SER A 2 -7.73 -3.26 -3.84
C SER A 2 -8.74 -2.90 -2.74
N THR A 3 -8.76 -3.68 -1.66
CA THR A 3 -9.68 -3.46 -0.55
C THR A 3 -8.92 -2.86 0.63
N ILE A 4 -9.26 -1.63 1.01
CA ILE A 4 -8.62 -0.92 2.12
C ILE A 4 -9.54 -0.90 3.32
N GLY A 5 -9.10 -1.54 4.40
CA GLY A 5 -9.83 -1.56 5.66
C GLY A 5 -9.95 -0.17 6.29
N PRO A 6 -11.05 0.16 6.99
CA PRO A 6 -11.30 1.48 7.54
C PRO A 6 -10.24 1.93 8.57
N LYS A 7 -9.59 0.99 9.25
CA LYS A 7 -8.55 1.26 10.26
C LYS A 7 -7.24 1.78 9.66
N ILE A 8 -6.91 1.34 8.46
CA ILE A 8 -5.69 1.76 7.74
C ILE A 8 -5.97 2.81 6.69
N LYS A 9 -7.25 3.03 6.34
CA LYS A 9 -7.67 3.99 5.33
C LYS A 9 -7.06 5.37 5.56
N SER A 10 -7.08 5.87 6.80
CA SER A 10 -6.45 7.15 7.14
C SER A 10 -4.94 7.20 6.86
N GLN A 11 -4.22 6.09 7.07
CA GLN A 11 -2.79 6.04 6.77
C GLN A 11 -2.54 5.89 5.27
N PHE A 12 -3.35 5.08 4.59
CA PHE A 12 -3.32 4.97 3.13
C PHE A 12 -3.60 6.31 2.44
N GLU A 13 -4.57 7.08 2.95
CA GLU A 13 -4.88 8.43 2.46
C GLU A 13 -3.73 9.42 2.73
N SER A 14 -2.99 9.24 3.82
CA SER A 14 -1.80 10.02 4.16
C SER A 14 -0.57 9.73 3.30
N LEU A 15 -0.58 8.67 2.49
CA LEU A 15 0.50 8.36 1.55
C LEU A 15 0.47 9.31 0.34
N SER A 16 1.59 9.36 -0.38
CA SER A 16 1.68 10.02 -1.68
C SER A 16 0.81 9.33 -2.73
N GLU A 17 0.38 10.08 -3.74
CA GLU A 17 -0.49 9.57 -4.81
C GLU A 17 0.15 8.41 -5.58
N GLU A 18 1.47 8.46 -5.81
CA GLU A 18 2.25 7.37 -6.44
C GLU A 18 2.16 6.05 -5.69
N LEU A 19 2.33 6.07 -4.35
CA LEU A 19 2.21 4.86 -3.54
C LEU A 19 0.79 4.30 -3.59
N LYS A 20 -0.23 5.17 -3.57
CA LYS A 20 -1.62 4.72 -3.70
C LYS A 20 -1.86 4.05 -5.05
N GLN A 21 -1.35 4.63 -6.14
CA GLN A 21 -1.48 4.06 -7.48
C GLN A 21 -0.78 2.71 -7.58
N GLU A 22 0.44 2.59 -7.05
CA GLU A 22 1.17 1.31 -7.00
C GLU A 22 0.40 0.24 -6.20
N ILE A 23 -0.10 0.60 -5.02
CA ILE A 23 -0.91 -0.30 -4.17
C ILE A 23 -2.23 -0.68 -4.87
N LEU A 24 -2.86 0.25 -5.57
CA LEU A 24 -4.09 0.00 -6.34
C LEU A 24 -3.84 -0.89 -7.55
N SER A 25 -2.70 -0.70 -8.24
CA SER A 25 -2.29 -1.47 -9.41
C SER A 25 -1.99 -2.94 -9.07
N ARG A 26 -1.57 -3.21 -7.83
CA ARG A 26 -1.21 -4.54 -7.33
C ARG A 26 -2.38 -5.36 -6.78
N ASP A 27 -3.62 -4.84 -6.82
CA ASP A 27 -4.82 -5.57 -6.38
C ASP A 27 -4.74 -6.12 -4.93
N VAL A 28 -4.08 -5.40 -4.02
CA VAL A 28 -3.83 -5.90 -2.65
C VAL A 28 -5.02 -5.69 -1.71
N THR A 29 -5.14 -6.56 -0.71
CA THR A 29 -6.18 -6.49 0.30
C THR A 29 -5.57 -6.11 1.65
N LEU A 30 -5.64 -4.83 1.98
CA LEU A 30 -5.06 -4.30 3.20
C LEU A 30 -6.13 -4.27 4.31
N ASN A 31 -6.02 -5.17 5.29
CA ASN A 31 -6.94 -5.23 6.43
C ASN A 31 -6.34 -4.70 7.73
N SER A 32 -5.02 -4.55 7.78
CA SER A 32 -4.28 -4.20 9.01
C SER A 32 -3.01 -3.44 8.67
N LEU A 33 -2.49 -2.75 9.67
CA LEU A 33 -1.29 -1.93 9.58
C LEU A 33 -0.08 -2.73 9.07
N THR A 34 0.07 -3.97 9.53
CA THR A 34 1.13 -4.89 9.08
C THR A 34 1.05 -5.19 7.59
N ASP A 35 -0.16 -5.30 7.03
CA ASP A 35 -0.37 -5.54 5.60
C ASP A 35 0.09 -4.32 4.80
N LEU A 36 -0.25 -3.12 5.29
CA LEU A 36 0.19 -1.87 4.67
C LEU A 36 1.72 -1.76 4.69
N ILE A 37 2.35 -2.07 5.82
CA ILE A 37 3.81 -2.04 5.96
C ILE A 37 4.46 -3.02 4.99
N LYS A 38 3.99 -4.27 4.92
CA LYS A 38 4.54 -5.27 3.99
C LYS A 38 4.45 -4.86 2.53
N VAL A 39 3.31 -4.27 2.13
CA VAL A 39 3.15 -3.81 0.75
C VAL A 39 4.06 -2.62 0.47
N LEU A 40 4.18 -1.68 1.40
CA LEU A 40 5.10 -0.54 1.27
C LEU A 40 6.56 -1.00 1.20
N GLU A 41 6.98 -1.91 2.08
CA GLU A 41 8.33 -2.49 2.05
C GLU A 41 8.59 -3.17 0.70
N LYS A 42 7.63 -3.95 0.20
CA LYS A 42 7.78 -4.61 -1.09
C LYS A 42 7.89 -3.61 -2.25
N ILE A 43 7.11 -2.53 -2.24
CA ILE A 43 7.20 -1.47 -3.27
C ILE A 43 8.57 -0.80 -3.24
N VAL A 44 9.07 -0.47 -2.04
CA VAL A 44 10.39 0.16 -1.88
C VAL A 44 11.51 -0.79 -2.30
N ASP A 45 11.45 -2.05 -1.88
CA ASP A 45 12.44 -3.07 -2.23
C ASP A 45 12.49 -3.33 -3.75
N GLU A 46 11.33 -3.38 -4.41
CA GLU A 46 11.26 -3.49 -5.87
C GLU A 46 11.75 -2.22 -6.60
N GLY A 47 11.53 -1.04 -6.01
CA GLY A 47 11.96 0.25 -6.58
C GLY A 47 13.44 0.57 -6.39
N GLU A 48 14.07 0.12 -5.29
CA GLU A 48 15.52 0.29 -5.06
C GLU A 48 16.38 -0.71 -5.85
N ASN A 49 15.79 -1.81 -6.34
CA ASN A 49 16.51 -2.85 -7.08
C ASN A 49 16.42 -2.67 -8.62
N GLN A 50 16.12 -1.47 -9.10
CA GLN A 50 16.11 -1.06 -10.52
C GLN A 50 17.24 -0.09 -10.84
#